data_AF-A0A4Z1RC56-F1
#
_entry.id   AF-A0A4Z1RC56-F1
#
_cell.length_a   1.000
_cell.length_b   1.000
_cell.length_c   1.000
_cell.angle_alpha   90.00
_cell.angle_beta   90.00
_cell.angle_gamma   90.00
#
_symmetry.space_group_name_H-M   'P 1'
#
loop_
_entity.id
_entity.type
_entity.pdbx_description
1 polymer ?
#
loop_
_entity_poly.entity_id
_entity_poly.type
_entity_poly.pdbx_seq_one_letter_code
_entity_poly.pdbx_strand_id
1 'polypeptide(L)'
;MSRRTMPYHRRYQGDALQGYRKLTLEQRGAYTTILDLIYDEGGPIEFNERWLAGELNCSLRKAKALLDELLELRKIYVTRDGKISNHRAELEIGNALKISRKRAENGSKRKDNLSEKTEKPNKNNAAVKQLLNNCGVIPIPYTRNNNNYSSVDEDRRLLSKELVSTAPDDPPPIPVSRRLLDSLDRRTGSGAVAALAAGRARRGGGR
;
A
#
# COMPACT_ATOMS: atom_id res chain seq x y z
N MET A 1 -15.46 6.35 -12.31
CA MET A 1 -16.22 5.73 -11.20
C MET A 1 -15.25 5.44 -10.08
N SER A 2 -15.28 6.20 -8.98
CA SER A 2 -14.49 5.89 -7.79
C SER A 2 -15.09 4.65 -7.15
N ARG A 3 -14.67 3.48 -7.62
CA ARG A 3 -15.23 2.22 -7.14
C ARG A 3 -14.45 1.83 -5.88
N ARG A 4 -15.18 1.71 -4.76
CA ARG A 4 -14.97 0.81 -3.61
C ARG A 4 -14.65 1.46 -2.27
N THR A 5 -15.39 1.01 -1.25
CA THR A 5 -15.32 1.45 0.15
C THR A 5 -14.10 0.87 0.85
N MET A 6 -13.68 -0.36 0.49
CA MET A 6 -12.54 -1.06 1.10
C MET A 6 -11.52 -1.51 0.03
N PRO A 7 -10.36 -0.84 -0.09
CA PRO A 7 -9.36 -1.21 -1.09
C PRO A 7 -8.61 -2.52 -0.76
N TYR A 8 -8.68 -2.98 0.49
CA TYR A 8 -7.96 -4.16 0.98
C TYR A 8 -8.62 -4.75 2.23
N HIS A 9 -8.76 -6.08 2.28
CA HIS A 9 -9.09 -6.83 3.49
C HIS A 9 -8.05 -7.94 3.72
N ARG A 10 -7.82 -8.29 5.00
CA ARG A 10 -6.92 -9.39 5.35
C ARG A 10 -7.65 -10.72 5.19
N ARG A 11 -7.20 -11.55 4.25
CA ARG A 11 -7.75 -12.89 4.06
C ARG A 11 -6.84 -13.94 4.70
N TYR A 12 -7.31 -14.55 5.78
CA TYR A 12 -6.64 -15.66 6.44
C TYR A 12 -6.97 -16.98 5.71
N GLN A 13 -5.98 -17.60 5.10
CA GLN A 13 -6.17 -18.80 4.26
C GLN A 13 -6.70 -19.98 5.08
N GLY A 14 -6.19 -20.17 6.30
CA GLY A 14 -6.65 -21.23 7.20
C GLY A 14 -8.14 -21.10 7.52
N ASP A 15 -8.59 -19.89 7.83
CA ASP A 15 -9.99 -19.60 8.11
C ASP A 15 -10.88 -19.76 6.88
N ALA A 16 -10.41 -19.32 5.71
CA ALA A 16 -11.12 -19.54 4.45
C ALA A 16 -11.30 -21.03 4.18
N LEU A 17 -10.24 -21.84 4.31
CA LEU A 17 -10.32 -23.30 4.14
C LEU A 17 -11.29 -23.96 5.12
N GLN A 18 -11.36 -23.48 6.37
CA GLN A 18 -12.36 -23.94 7.34
C GLN A 18 -13.78 -23.56 6.91
N GLY A 19 -13.98 -22.31 6.47
CA GLY A 19 -15.26 -21.82 5.96
C GLY A 19 -15.77 -22.64 4.77
N TYR A 20 -14.86 -23.13 3.94
CA TYR A 20 -15.16 -23.94 2.76
C TYR A 20 -15.43 -25.42 3.02
N ARG A 21 -15.22 -25.91 4.24
CA ARG A 21 -15.52 -27.31 4.55
C ARG A 21 -17.00 -27.57 4.32
N LYS A 22 -17.30 -28.74 3.73
CA LYS A 22 -18.64 -29.22 3.34
C LYS A 22 -19.30 -28.50 2.17
N LEU A 23 -18.62 -27.53 1.53
CA LEU A 23 -19.12 -26.90 0.31
C LEU A 23 -18.67 -27.66 -0.94
N THR A 24 -19.54 -27.69 -1.94
CA THR A 24 -19.19 -28.12 -3.30
C THR A 24 -18.28 -27.08 -3.97
N LEU A 25 -17.66 -27.44 -5.09
CA LEU A 25 -16.79 -26.53 -5.84
C LEU A 25 -17.53 -25.25 -6.26
N GLU A 26 -18.77 -25.39 -6.71
CA GLU A 26 -19.60 -24.28 -7.17
C GLU A 26 -20.05 -23.40 -6.00
N GLN A 27 -20.51 -24.00 -4.91
CA GLN A 27 -20.85 -23.26 -3.68
C GLN A 27 -19.64 -22.52 -3.12
N ARG A 28 -18.43 -23.11 -3.22
CA ARG A 28 -17.19 -22.45 -2.78
C ARG A 28 -16.88 -21.22 -3.62
N GLY A 29 -17.06 -21.32 -4.94
CA GLY A 29 -16.94 -20.19 -5.86
C GLY A 29 -17.93 -19.10 -5.49
N ALA A 30 -19.22 -19.45 -5.37
CA ALA A 30 -20.28 -18.50 -5.06
C ALA A 30 -20.09 -17.82 -3.70
N TYR A 31 -19.77 -18.60 -2.67
CA TYR A 31 -19.51 -18.08 -1.33
C TYR A 31 -18.32 -17.11 -1.31
N THR A 32 -17.25 -17.41 -2.06
CA THR A 32 -16.09 -16.52 -2.14
C THR A 32 -16.44 -15.20 -2.83
N THR A 33 -17.16 -15.25 -3.96
CA THR A 33 -17.61 -14.04 -4.65
C THR A 33 -18.52 -13.19 -3.77
N ILE A 34 -19.47 -13.80 -3.04
CA ILE A 34 -20.34 -13.07 -2.11
C ILE A 34 -19.55 -12.41 -0.99
N LEU A 35 -18.56 -13.11 -0.41
CA LEU A 35 -17.68 -12.51 0.60
C LEU A 35 -16.92 -11.32 0.02
N ASP A 36 -16.34 -11.47 -1.18
CA ASP A 36 -15.59 -10.40 -1.83
C ASP A 36 -16.50 -9.18 -2.07
N LEU A 37 -17.76 -9.37 -2.49
CA LEU A 37 -18.76 -8.29 -2.63
C LEU A 37 -19.08 -7.61 -1.28
N ILE A 38 -19.24 -8.38 -0.20
CA ILE A 38 -19.48 -7.83 1.15
C ILE A 38 -18.30 -6.96 1.60
N TYR A 39 -17.06 -7.41 1.36
CA TYR A 39 -15.88 -6.60 1.67
C TYR A 39 -15.76 -5.38 0.76
N ASP A 40 -16.15 -5.49 -0.52
CA ASP A 40 -16.11 -4.39 -1.50
C ASP A 40 -17.01 -3.22 -1.11
N GLU A 41 -18.25 -3.54 -0.74
CA GLU A 41 -19.24 -2.59 -0.22
C GLU A 41 -18.86 -2.11 1.19
N GLY A 42 -18.11 -2.92 1.95
CA GLY A 42 -17.78 -2.66 3.35
C GLY A 42 -18.96 -2.94 4.29
N GLY A 43 -19.84 -3.88 3.93
CA GLY A 43 -21.01 -4.24 4.72
C GLY A 43 -21.97 -5.20 4.01
N PRO A 44 -23.17 -5.43 4.58
CA PRO A 44 -24.20 -6.27 3.98
C PRO A 44 -24.62 -5.81 2.58
N ILE A 45 -24.81 -6.77 1.67
CA ILE A 45 -25.15 -6.52 0.26
C ILE A 45 -26.63 -6.77 -0.02
N GLU A 46 -27.16 -6.18 -1.10
CA GLU A 46 -28.56 -6.32 -1.49
C GLU A 46 -28.91 -7.75 -1.94
N PHE A 47 -30.06 -8.29 -1.52
CA PHE A 47 -30.54 -9.61 -1.94
C PHE A 47 -31.25 -9.56 -3.30
N ASN A 48 -30.51 -9.17 -4.34
CA ASN A 48 -31.02 -9.15 -5.71
C ASN A 48 -30.45 -10.33 -6.50
N GLU A 49 -31.25 -11.38 -6.67
CA GLU A 49 -30.88 -12.61 -7.38
C GLU A 49 -30.39 -12.35 -8.80
N ARG A 50 -30.96 -11.37 -9.52
CA ARG A 50 -30.59 -11.07 -10.91
C ARG A 50 -29.23 -10.41 -11.00
N TRP A 51 -28.96 -9.50 -10.09
CA TRP A 51 -27.64 -8.88 -9.99
C TRP A 51 -26.59 -9.90 -9.53
N LEU A 52 -26.90 -10.70 -8.51
CA LEU A 52 -26.01 -11.76 -8.01
C LEU A 52 -25.70 -12.82 -9.07
N ALA A 53 -26.68 -13.20 -9.90
CA ALA A 53 -26.44 -14.12 -11.00
C ALA A 53 -25.39 -13.59 -12.00
N GLY A 54 -25.39 -12.27 -12.23
CA GLY A 54 -24.38 -11.59 -13.04
C GLY A 54 -22.99 -11.65 -12.41
N GLU A 55 -22.87 -11.32 -11.12
CA GLU A 55 -21.58 -11.40 -10.40
C GLU A 55 -21.04 -12.83 -10.30
N LEU A 56 -21.94 -13.81 -10.15
CA LEU A 56 -21.60 -15.24 -10.11
C LEU A 56 -21.34 -15.84 -11.50
N ASN A 57 -21.59 -15.09 -12.59
CA ASN A 57 -21.50 -15.57 -13.97
C ASN A 57 -22.28 -16.87 -14.22
N CYS A 58 -23.49 -16.98 -13.69
CA CYS A 58 -24.33 -18.17 -13.84
C CYS A 58 -25.78 -17.81 -14.18
N SER A 59 -26.58 -18.81 -14.56
CA SER A 59 -28.01 -18.60 -14.83
C SER A 59 -28.77 -18.26 -13.55
N LEU A 60 -29.85 -17.48 -13.66
CA LEU A 60 -30.73 -17.12 -12.53
C LEU A 60 -31.17 -18.33 -11.71
N ARG A 61 -31.54 -19.42 -12.39
CA ARG A 61 -31.96 -20.67 -11.74
C ARG A 61 -30.85 -21.26 -10.88
N LYS A 62 -29.60 -21.23 -11.36
CA LYS A 62 -28.45 -21.77 -10.64
C LYS A 62 -28.04 -20.87 -9.48
N ALA A 63 -28.06 -19.56 -9.69
CA ALA A 63 -27.79 -18.59 -8.63
C ALA A 63 -28.75 -18.77 -7.44
N LYS A 64 -30.06 -18.92 -7.71
CA LYS A 64 -31.07 -19.20 -6.68
C LYS A 64 -30.75 -20.45 -5.87
N ALA A 65 -30.53 -21.58 -6.55
CA ALA A 65 -30.20 -22.83 -5.89
C ALA A 65 -28.95 -22.71 -5.00
N LEU A 66 -27.89 -22.06 -5.49
CA LEU A 66 -26.66 -21.85 -4.72
C LEU A 66 -26.89 -20.95 -3.50
N LEU A 67 -27.70 -19.89 -3.63
CA LEU A 67 -28.03 -19.00 -2.52
C LEU A 67 -28.84 -19.74 -1.44
N ASP A 68 -29.84 -20.51 -1.84
CA ASP A 68 -30.68 -21.31 -0.95
C ASP A 68 -29.83 -22.35 -0.19
N GLU A 69 -28.95 -23.07 -0.88
CA GLU A 69 -28.02 -24.03 -0.28
C GLU A 69 -27.05 -23.35 0.72
N LEU A 70 -26.55 -22.16 0.39
CA LEU A 70 -25.64 -21.41 1.28
C LEU A 70 -26.37 -20.87 2.53
N LEU A 71 -27.64 -20.49 2.40
CA LEU A 71 -28.50 -20.10 3.51
C LEU A 71 -28.82 -21.30 4.41
N GLU A 72 -29.15 -22.45 3.82
CA GLU A 72 -29.40 -23.70 4.54
C GLU A 72 -28.17 -24.14 5.36
N LEU A 73 -26.98 -24.06 4.75
CA LEU A 73 -25.70 -24.35 5.41
C LEU A 73 -25.24 -23.27 6.39
N ARG A 74 -26.02 -22.18 6.57
CA ARG A 74 -25.75 -21.02 7.43
C ARG A 74 -24.36 -20.40 7.20
N LYS A 75 -23.90 -20.42 5.94
CA LYS A 75 -22.65 -19.74 5.55
C LYS A 75 -22.89 -18.25 5.33
N ILE A 76 -24.09 -17.91 4.90
CA ILE A 76 -24.60 -16.56 4.77
C ILE A 76 -25.94 -16.47 5.51
N TYR A 77 -26.36 -15.27 5.86
CA TYR A 77 -27.69 -15.02 6.40
C TYR A 77 -28.26 -13.73 5.81
N VAL A 78 -29.58 -13.62 5.91
CA VAL A 78 -30.31 -12.39 5.56
C VAL A 78 -30.53 -11.57 6.83
N THR A 79 -30.04 -10.34 6.83
CA THR A 79 -30.25 -9.36 7.90
C THR A 79 -31.71 -8.92 7.93
N ARG A 80 -32.16 -8.28 9.02
CA ARG A 80 -33.53 -7.74 9.16
C ARG A 80 -33.93 -6.80 8.01
N ASP A 81 -32.95 -6.13 7.41
CA ASP A 81 -33.13 -5.21 6.30
C ASP A 81 -33.22 -5.90 4.92
N GLY A 82 -33.28 -7.24 4.87
CA GLY A 82 -33.35 -8.00 3.62
C GLY A 82 -32.02 -8.15 2.88
N LYS A 83 -30.89 -7.83 3.53
CA LYS A 83 -29.55 -7.87 2.93
C LYS A 83 -28.78 -9.14 3.27
N ILE A 84 -27.93 -9.64 2.38
CA ILE A 84 -27.03 -10.77 2.67
C ILE A 84 -25.82 -10.28 3.45
N SER A 85 -25.46 -11.03 4.48
CA SER A 85 -24.21 -10.82 5.20
C SER A 85 -23.59 -12.13 5.70
N ASN A 86 -22.39 -12.02 6.27
CA ASN A 86 -21.67 -13.08 6.94
C ASN A 86 -21.18 -12.59 8.32
N HIS A 87 -21.34 -13.43 9.35
CA HIS A 87 -21.12 -13.03 10.74
C HIS A 87 -19.67 -12.61 10.98
N ARG A 88 -18.74 -13.34 10.35
CA ARG A 88 -17.32 -13.07 10.48
C ARG A 88 -16.92 -11.80 9.73
N ALA A 89 -17.44 -11.62 8.52
CA ALA A 89 -17.19 -10.43 7.72
C ALA A 89 -17.63 -9.16 8.47
N GLU A 90 -18.82 -9.16 9.09
CA GLU A 90 -19.29 -8.03 9.90
C GLU A 90 -18.38 -7.70 11.08
N LEU A 91 -17.89 -8.73 11.80
CA LEU A 91 -16.96 -8.54 12.91
C LEU A 91 -15.64 -7.92 12.43
N GLU A 92 -15.09 -8.41 11.32
CA GLU A 92 -13.84 -7.92 10.75
C GLU A 92 -13.97 -6.48 10.23
N ILE A 93 -15.05 -6.18 9.51
CA ILE A 93 -15.38 -4.84 9.01
C ILE A 93 -15.58 -3.88 10.19
N GLY A 94 -16.36 -4.27 11.20
CA GLY A 94 -16.59 -3.47 12.40
C GLY A 94 -15.29 -3.17 13.16
N ASN A 95 -14.38 -4.14 13.25
CA ASN A 95 -13.05 -3.95 13.84
C ASN A 95 -12.18 -3.00 13.01
N ALA A 96 -12.19 -3.14 11.68
CA ALA A 96 -11.48 -2.24 10.78
C ALA A 96 -11.97 -0.80 10.90
N LEU A 97 -13.29 -0.59 10.95
CA LEU A 97 -13.90 0.73 11.13
C LEU A 97 -13.54 1.34 12.49
N LYS A 98 -13.56 0.56 13.58
CA LYS A 98 -13.12 1.02 14.91
C LYS A 98 -11.66 1.46 14.92
N ILE A 99 -10.77 0.68 14.29
CA ILE A 99 -9.35 1.02 14.19
C ILE A 99 -9.16 2.29 13.36
N SER A 100 -9.85 2.39 12.22
CA SER A 100 -9.81 3.57 11.34
C SER A 100 -10.25 4.83 12.09
N ARG A 101 -11.39 4.78 12.80
CA ARG A 101 -11.90 5.89 13.62
C ARG A 101 -10.89 6.32 14.70
N LYS A 102 -10.35 5.37 15.47
CA LYS A 102 -9.33 5.67 16.49
C LYS A 102 -8.07 6.33 15.89
N ARG A 103 -7.64 5.90 14.70
CA ARG A 103 -6.50 6.51 14.01
C ARG A 103 -6.80 7.93 13.55
N ALA A 104 -8.01 8.18 13.05
CA ALA A 104 -8.46 9.52 12.67
C ALA A 104 -8.52 10.46 13.89
N GLU A 105 -9.10 10.01 15.01
CA GLU A 105 -9.18 10.78 16.26
C GLU A 105 -7.78 11.09 16.85
N ASN A 106 -6.86 10.14 16.81
CA ASN A 106 -5.48 10.38 17.25
C ASN A 106 -4.75 11.35 16.31
N GLY A 107 -5.06 11.29 15.01
CA GLY A 107 -4.54 12.21 14.00
C GLY A 107 -5.04 13.65 14.20
N SER A 108 -6.33 13.84 14.51
CA SER A 108 -6.89 15.17 14.78
C SER A 108 -6.33 15.76 16.07
N LYS A 109 -6.32 15.00 17.17
CA LYS A 109 -5.75 15.43 18.45
C LYS A 109 -4.30 15.88 18.30
N ARG A 110 -3.49 15.22 17.46
CA ARG A 110 -2.10 15.65 17.21
C ARG A 110 -2.03 17.02 16.54
N LYS A 111 -2.95 17.32 15.61
CA LYS A 111 -3.02 18.64 14.95
C LYS A 111 -3.47 19.72 15.92
N ASP A 112 -4.49 19.44 16.73
CA ASP A 112 -5.02 20.40 17.71
C ASP A 112 -3.95 20.76 18.77
N ASN A 113 -3.23 19.75 19.30
CA ASN A 113 -2.10 19.96 20.20
C ASN A 113 -0.90 20.65 19.52
N LEU A 114 -0.75 20.54 18.20
CA LEU A 114 0.30 21.22 17.45
C LEU A 114 -0.03 22.69 17.28
N SER A 115 -1.28 23.06 16.97
CA SER A 115 -1.68 24.48 16.91
C SER A 115 -1.46 25.20 18.24
N GLU A 116 -1.77 24.57 19.38
CA GLU A 116 -1.50 25.15 20.71
C GLU A 116 0.00 25.28 21.02
N LYS A 117 0.85 24.36 20.53
CA LYS A 117 2.30 24.39 20.79
C LYS A 117 3.12 25.19 19.77
N THR A 118 2.53 25.59 18.64
CA THR A 118 3.23 26.31 17.56
C THR A 118 3.49 27.78 17.90
N GLU A 119 2.89 28.32 18.95
CA GLU A 119 3.10 29.72 19.36
C GLU A 119 4.53 30.02 19.86
N LYS A 120 5.34 29.01 20.20
CA LYS A 120 6.73 29.22 20.65
C LYS A 120 7.69 28.23 19.99
N PRO A 121 8.35 28.57 18.87
CA PRO A 121 9.44 27.75 18.37
C PRO A 121 10.55 27.65 19.44
N ASN A 122 11.09 26.45 19.66
CA ASN A 122 12.29 26.32 20.50
C ASN A 122 13.48 27.06 19.82
N LYS A 123 14.45 27.51 20.63
CA LYS A 123 15.59 28.32 20.15
C LYS A 123 16.36 27.68 18.98
N ASN A 124 16.42 26.35 18.92
CA ASN A 124 17.12 25.62 17.85
C ASN A 124 16.35 25.67 16.52
N ASN A 125 15.02 25.56 16.53
CA ASN A 125 14.19 25.65 15.32
C ASN A 125 14.08 27.10 14.79
N ALA A 126 14.24 28.11 15.66
CA ALA A 126 14.30 29.51 15.25
C ALA A 126 15.55 29.80 14.40
N ALA A 127 16.72 29.31 14.81
CA ALA A 127 17.97 29.47 14.07
C ALA A 127 17.94 28.79 12.69
N VAL A 128 17.32 27.60 12.58
CA VAL A 128 17.16 26.90 11.29
C VAL A 128 16.21 27.64 10.34
N LYS A 129 15.10 28.20 10.84
CA LYS A 129 14.22 29.07 10.03
C LYS A 129 14.92 30.35 9.57
N GLN A 130 15.72 30.97 10.44
CA GLN A 130 16.51 32.16 10.08
C GLN A 130 17.54 31.84 8.98
N LEU A 131 18.23 30.70 9.08
CA LEU A 131 19.15 30.24 8.02
C LEU A 131 18.44 30.01 6.68
N LEU A 132 17.28 29.36 6.67
CA LEU A 132 16.49 29.12 5.45
C LEU A 132 15.97 30.42 4.82
N ASN A 133 15.61 31.40 5.63
CA ASN A 133 15.19 32.72 5.15
C ASN A 133 16.35 33.56 4.62
N ASN A 134 17.57 33.32 5.09
CA ASN A 134 18.79 34.02 4.68
C ASN A 134 19.48 33.36 3.47
N CYS A 135 19.06 32.14 3.08
CA CYS A 135 19.47 31.55 1.81
C CYS A 135 18.81 32.32 0.66
N GLY A 136 19.60 33.14 -0.04
CA GLY A 136 19.13 33.97 -1.15
C GLY A 136 18.37 33.15 -2.20
N VAL A 137 17.23 33.72 -2.63
CA VAL A 137 16.43 33.24 -3.77
C VAL A 137 17.36 33.06 -4.97
N ILE A 138 17.45 31.84 -5.51
CA ILE A 138 18.12 31.60 -6.79
C ILE A 138 17.35 32.42 -7.85
N PRO A 139 17.99 33.37 -8.55
CA PRO A 139 17.31 34.13 -9.59
C PRO A 139 16.78 33.16 -10.65
N ILE A 140 15.47 33.22 -10.93
CA ILE A 140 14.87 32.46 -12.02
C ILE A 140 15.48 33.02 -13.33
N PRO A 141 16.14 32.20 -14.17
CA PRO A 141 16.66 32.69 -15.44
C PRO A 141 15.49 33.14 -16.31
N TYR A 142 15.52 34.38 -16.77
CA TYR A 142 14.54 34.87 -17.74
C TYR A 142 14.68 34.07 -19.04
N THR A 143 13.57 33.53 -19.54
CA THR A 143 13.52 32.93 -20.87
C THR A 143 13.66 34.03 -21.92
N ARG A 144 14.73 34.00 -22.72
CA ARG A 144 14.87 34.89 -23.88
C ARG A 144 13.78 34.51 -24.89
N ASN A 145 12.84 35.42 -25.10
CA ASN A 145 11.68 35.25 -25.96
C ASN A 145 12.14 35.29 -27.43
N ASN A 146 12.26 34.14 -28.08
CA ASN A 146 12.56 34.05 -29.51
C ASN A 146 11.33 33.55 -30.26
N ASN A 147 10.40 34.46 -30.55
CA ASN A 147 9.38 34.26 -31.56
C ASN A 147 9.53 35.36 -32.60
N ASN A 148 10.19 35.03 -33.71
CA ASN A 148 9.94 35.64 -35.01
C ASN A 148 10.02 34.52 -36.05
N TYR A 149 8.85 34.16 -36.57
CA TYR A 149 8.71 33.37 -37.79
C TYR A 149 8.72 34.35 -38.97
N SER A 150 9.64 34.14 -39.91
CA SER A 150 9.72 34.65 -41.31
C SER A 150 11.20 34.49 -41.70
N SER A 151 11.64 33.79 -42.73
CA SER A 151 11.03 33.23 -43.92
C SER A 151 11.96 32.09 -44.39
N VAL A 152 11.40 31.26 -45.26
CA VAL A 152 11.94 30.12 -46.00
C VAL A 152 13.34 30.39 -46.61
N ASP A 153 14.10 29.31 -46.75
CA ASP A 153 15.29 29.10 -47.58
C ASP A 153 16.63 29.67 -47.07
N GLU A 154 17.51 28.78 -46.60
CA GLU A 154 18.77 28.44 -47.28
C GLU A 154 19.64 27.51 -46.41
N ASP A 155 20.56 26.82 -47.07
CA ASP A 155 21.75 26.19 -46.48
C ASP A 155 21.65 24.75 -45.96
N ARG A 156 21.10 23.92 -46.83
CA ARG A 156 21.58 22.55 -47.07
C ARG A 156 23.02 22.57 -47.60
N ARG A 157 24.03 22.90 -46.78
CA ARG A 157 25.50 22.81 -47.04
C ARG A 157 26.17 23.27 -45.73
N LEU A 158 26.79 22.44 -44.90
CA LEU A 158 28.11 21.86 -45.14
C LEU A 158 28.33 20.71 -44.14
N LEU A 159 27.96 19.51 -44.57
CA LEU A 159 28.52 18.27 -44.07
C LEU A 159 29.90 18.09 -44.72
N SER A 160 30.98 18.52 -44.06
CA SER A 160 32.35 17.96 -44.21
C SER A 160 33.39 18.91 -43.60
N LYS A 161 34.33 18.32 -42.84
CA LYS A 161 35.44 18.92 -42.08
C LYS A 161 34.98 19.45 -40.70
N GLU A 162 35.39 18.90 -39.56
CA GLU A 162 36.62 18.17 -39.24
C GLU A 162 36.35 17.05 -38.22
N LEU A 163 36.79 15.85 -38.58
CA LEU A 163 37.13 14.78 -37.66
C LEU A 163 38.52 15.11 -37.08
N VAL A 164 38.65 15.35 -35.76
CA VAL A 164 39.88 15.01 -35.04
C VAL A 164 39.53 14.43 -33.66
N SER A 165 40.08 13.24 -33.45
CA SER A 165 40.05 12.37 -32.27
C SER A 165 40.58 13.01 -30.99
N THR A 166 40.03 12.60 -29.84
CA THR A 166 40.79 11.95 -28.75
C THR A 166 39.82 11.48 -27.65
N ALA A 167 39.88 10.19 -27.33
CA ALA A 167 39.58 9.62 -26.03
C ALA A 167 40.86 8.85 -25.61
N PRO A 168 41.08 8.43 -24.35
CA PRO A 168 40.26 8.56 -23.13
C PRO A 168 41.05 9.13 -21.92
N ASP A 169 40.37 9.61 -20.88
CA ASP A 169 40.97 9.72 -19.53
C ASP A 169 39.89 9.44 -18.46
N ASP A 170 40.30 8.66 -17.45
CA ASP A 170 39.47 7.94 -16.48
C ASP A 170 38.47 8.78 -15.65
N PRO A 171 37.35 8.19 -15.17
CA PRO A 171 36.46 8.86 -14.24
C PRO A 171 37.13 9.06 -12.85
N PRO A 172 36.94 10.21 -12.18
CA PRO A 172 37.58 10.49 -10.90
C PRO A 172 37.07 9.56 -9.79
N PRO A 173 37.93 9.22 -8.80
CA PRO A 173 37.57 8.28 -7.74
C PRO A 173 36.51 8.87 -6.81
N ILE A 174 35.45 8.10 -6.58
CA ILE A 174 34.34 8.43 -5.68
C ILE A 174 34.84 8.35 -4.22
N PRO A 175 34.71 9.40 -3.40
CA PRO A 175 35.14 9.35 -2.00
C PRO A 175 34.17 8.47 -1.18
N VAL A 176 34.60 7.25 -0.88
CA VAL A 176 33.85 6.33 -0.01
C VAL A 176 33.88 6.87 1.41
N SER A 177 32.72 7.28 1.94
CA SER A 177 32.60 7.80 3.29
C SER A 177 33.09 6.77 4.33
N ARG A 178 34.19 7.08 5.03
CA ARG A 178 34.82 6.21 6.05
C ARG A 178 33.87 5.70 7.15
N ARG A 179 32.73 6.38 7.37
CA ARG A 179 31.72 6.01 8.38
C ARG A 179 31.00 4.67 8.11
N LEU A 180 30.96 4.20 6.86
CA LEU A 180 30.29 2.93 6.54
C LEU A 180 31.17 1.71 6.87
N LEU A 181 32.49 1.82 6.76
CA LEU A 181 33.43 0.75 7.07
C LEU A 181 33.50 0.46 8.58
N ASP A 182 33.53 1.50 9.41
CA ASP A 182 33.53 1.39 10.88
C ASP A 182 32.26 0.72 11.46
N SER A 183 31.17 0.68 10.69
CA SER A 183 29.91 0.06 11.11
C SER A 183 29.86 -1.46 10.85
N LEU A 184 30.73 -1.96 9.97
CA LEU A 184 30.85 -3.38 9.65
C LEU A 184 31.82 -4.10 10.60
N ASP A 185 32.89 -3.44 11.04
CA ASP A 185 33.89 -4.04 11.95
C ASP A 185 33.40 -4.23 13.39
N ARG A 186 32.28 -3.61 13.79
CA ARG A 186 31.66 -3.86 15.10
C ARG A 186 30.84 -5.15 15.17
N ARG A 187 30.70 -5.91 14.07
CA ARG A 187 30.00 -7.21 14.05
C ARG A 187 30.82 -8.40 14.60
N THR A 188 32.05 -8.21 15.02
CA THR A 188 32.85 -9.22 15.74
C THR A 188 32.85 -9.02 17.26
N GLY A 189 32.01 -8.13 17.79
CA GLY A 189 31.87 -7.89 19.23
C GLY A 189 30.77 -8.74 19.88
N SER A 190 31.18 -9.74 20.67
CA SER A 190 30.48 -10.43 21.78
C SER A 190 29.09 -11.07 21.57
N GLY A 191 28.25 -10.63 20.64
CA GLY A 191 26.88 -11.14 20.43
C GLY A 191 26.82 -12.41 19.58
N ALA A 192 27.76 -12.58 18.63
CA ALA A 192 27.82 -13.76 17.77
C ALA A 192 28.21 -15.04 18.54
N VAL A 193 29.04 -14.91 19.57
CA VAL A 193 29.46 -16.02 20.45
C VAL A 193 28.30 -16.51 21.31
N ALA A 194 27.45 -15.60 21.81
CA ALA A 194 26.25 -15.95 22.56
C ALA A 194 25.19 -16.68 21.70
N ALA A 195 25.05 -16.28 20.43
CA ALA A 195 24.14 -16.94 19.49
C ALA A 195 24.59 -18.37 19.12
N LEU A 196 25.90 -18.61 18.99
CA LEU A 196 26.45 -19.95 18.76
C LEU A 196 26.37 -20.84 20.02
N ALA A 197 26.56 -20.29 21.21
CA ALA A 197 26.43 -21.03 22.47
C ALA A 197 24.97 -21.46 22.72
N ALA A 198 23.99 -20.62 22.41
CA ALA A 198 22.57 -20.93 22.58
C ALA A 198 22.03 -22.01 21.61
N GLY A 199 22.71 -22.23 20.47
CA GLY A 199 22.34 -23.26 19.50
C GLY A 199 22.77 -24.68 19.87
N ARG A 200 23.84 -24.85 20.66
CA ARG A 200 24.36 -26.17 21.06
C ARG A 200 23.57 -26.82 22.21
N ALA A 201 22.92 -26.05 23.08
CA ALA A 201 22.19 -26.58 24.23
C ALA A 201 20.87 -27.30 23.87
N ARG A 202 20.35 -27.19 22.63
CA ARG A 202 19.05 -27.75 22.23
C ARG A 202 19.12 -29.09 21.49
N ARG A 203 20.31 -29.67 21.28
CA ARG A 203 20.48 -30.94 20.54
C ARG A 203 21.10 -32.09 21.35
N GLY A 204 21.12 -32.00 22.68
CA GLY A 204 21.64 -33.07 23.54
C GLY A 204 20.74 -33.31 24.73
N GLY A 205 19.69 -34.12 24.55
CA GLY A 205 18.73 -34.45 25.61
C GLY A 205 17.74 -35.50 25.12
N GLY A 206 18.29 -36.61 24.63
CA GLY A 206 17.53 -37.76 24.15
C GLY A 206 18.36 -39.01 24.35
N ARG A 207 18.22 -39.60 25.54
CA ARG A 207 18.33 -41.02 25.87
C ARG A 207 17.90 -41.21 27.31
#